data_AF-A0A4P8Y037-F1
#
_entry.id   AF-A0A4P8Y037-F1
#
_cell.length_a   1.000
_cell.length_b   1.000
_cell.length_c   1.000
_cell.angle_alpha   90.00
_cell.angle_beta   90.00
_cell.angle_gamma   90.00
#
_symmetry.space_group_name_H-M   'P 1'
#
loop_
_entity.id
_entity.type
_entity.pdbx_description
1 polymer ?
#
loop_
_entity_poly.entity_id
_entity_poly.type
_entity_poly.pdbx_seq_one_letter_code
_entity_poly.pdbx_strand_id
1 'polypeptide(L)'
;MKKLLSFLIIATIITSSLCVSYLALGDNITQSNTAENTTEPVTEISSTVATTESTIIPTTTEPIVKVKNIKVNKSIISLSKKGKTATVKVTVYPSNSYNKSVTWKSNNTKVATVDKNGKIKATTNKGVTYVTARAKDGSNKFSKVFVVVGQKVQKITLNKSFVTLNRSTKNITYQLKKSIRNNNATYKAVNWYTSNKNIATVDSNGKVTVRKRGTVTITARAKDGSNKAAKCKITVKQLVTKLSYSSKKQAKEV
;
A
#
# COMPACT_ATOMS: atom_id res chain seq x y z
N MET A 1 -36.84 -22.94 18.37
CA MET A 1 -37.64 -21.77 18.79
C MET A 1 -36.74 -20.80 19.51
N LYS A 2 -36.78 -19.52 19.11
CA LYS A 2 -36.45 -18.30 19.88
C LYS A 2 -34.99 -18.13 20.35
N LYS A 3 -34.37 -16.97 20.25
CA LYS A 3 -34.61 -15.71 19.52
C LYS A 3 -33.38 -14.83 19.78
N LEU A 4 -33.07 -14.01 18.77
CA LEU A 4 -32.49 -12.67 18.80
C LEU A 4 -32.16 -12.04 20.17
N LEU A 5 -30.95 -11.47 20.26
CA LEU A 5 -30.63 -10.19 20.93
C LEU A 5 -29.16 -9.88 20.59
N SER A 6 -28.68 -8.70 20.23
CA SER A 6 -29.22 -7.40 19.79
C SER A 6 -27.99 -6.64 19.25
N PHE A 7 -28.15 -5.95 18.12
CA PHE A 7 -27.19 -5.01 17.54
C PHE A 7 -27.58 -3.58 17.99
N LEU A 8 -26.64 -2.80 18.55
CA LEU A 8 -26.66 -1.33 18.65
C LEU A 8 -25.19 -0.90 18.99
N ILE A 9 -24.35 -0.31 18.12
CA ILE A 9 -24.21 1.11 17.70
C ILE A 9 -24.43 2.09 18.90
N ILE A 10 -23.60 3.06 19.33
CA ILE A 10 -23.00 4.25 18.68
C ILE A 10 -21.97 4.93 19.67
N ALA A 11 -20.91 5.51 19.09
CA ALA A 11 -20.06 6.66 19.47
C ALA A 11 -19.68 7.05 20.93
N THR A 12 -18.41 7.40 21.10
CA THR A 12 -17.93 8.53 21.95
C THR A 12 -16.51 8.91 21.51
N ILE A 13 -16.40 9.98 20.72
CA ILE A 13 -15.90 11.34 21.06
C ILE A 13 -14.38 11.41 21.25
N ILE A 14 -13.77 12.11 20.29
CA ILE A 14 -12.41 12.62 20.26
C ILE A 14 -12.38 13.88 21.15
N THR A 15 -11.50 13.93 22.15
CA THR A 15 -11.11 15.20 22.75
C THR A 15 -9.66 15.51 22.40
N SER A 16 -9.52 16.66 21.74
CA SER A 16 -8.30 17.31 21.29
C SER A 16 -7.48 17.81 22.48
N SER A 17 -6.20 17.42 22.52
CA SER A 17 -5.19 18.07 23.34
C SER A 17 -4.73 19.34 22.61
N LEU A 18 -5.20 20.49 23.07
CA LEU A 18 -4.67 21.81 22.71
C LEU A 18 -3.63 22.20 23.76
N CYS A 19 -2.44 22.49 23.26
CA CYS A 19 -1.35 23.14 23.97
C CYS A 19 -1.69 24.63 24.08
N VAL A 20 -1.69 25.18 25.29
CA VAL A 20 -1.53 26.62 25.50
C VAL A 20 -0.42 26.79 26.53
N SER A 21 0.68 27.35 26.05
CA SER A 21 1.81 27.83 26.83
C SER A 21 1.59 29.30 27.21
N TYR A 22 2.10 29.66 28.39
CA TYR A 22 2.51 30.99 28.83
C TYR A 22 1.40 32.02 29.17
N LEU A 23 1.34 32.41 30.45
CA LEU A 23 1.84 33.71 30.93
C LEU A 23 1.80 33.74 32.47
N ALA A 24 2.91 34.21 33.05
CA ALA A 24 3.07 34.46 34.47
C ALA A 24 2.76 35.93 34.77
N LEU A 25 1.88 36.18 35.75
CA LEU A 25 1.71 37.40 36.56
C LEU A 25 1.12 36.86 37.88
N GLY A 26 1.70 37.02 39.06
CA GLY A 26 2.23 38.24 39.66
C GLY A 26 1.27 38.60 40.81
N ASP A 27 1.58 38.15 42.02
CA ASP A 27 0.83 38.39 43.25
C ASP A 27 0.79 39.90 43.60
N ASN A 28 -0.38 40.42 43.98
CA ASN A 28 -0.67 40.97 45.32
C ASN A 28 -1.93 41.85 45.30
N ILE A 29 -2.90 41.52 46.14
CA ILE A 29 -3.96 42.42 46.60
C ILE A 29 -3.80 42.53 48.11
N THR A 30 -3.42 43.70 48.60
CA THR A 30 -3.86 44.21 49.90
C THR A 30 -4.03 45.71 49.82
N GLN A 31 -5.25 46.16 50.05
CA GLN A 31 -5.65 47.55 50.18
C GLN A 31 -5.17 48.13 51.52
N SER A 32 -4.71 49.38 51.51
CA SER A 32 -4.95 50.29 52.63
C SER A 32 -5.12 51.71 52.10
N ASN A 33 -6.32 52.24 52.35
CA ASN A 33 -6.70 53.65 52.16
C ASN A 33 -5.84 54.55 53.06
N THR A 34 -5.51 55.74 52.56
CA THR A 34 -5.57 57.00 53.31
C THR A 34 -5.70 58.13 52.30
N ALA A 35 -6.72 58.97 52.50
CA ALA A 35 -7.04 60.11 51.67
C ALA A 35 -6.20 61.32 52.10
N GLU A 36 -5.79 62.16 51.15
CA GLU A 36 -5.69 63.59 51.40
C GLU A 36 -5.83 64.38 50.09
N ASN A 37 -6.56 65.48 50.24
CA ASN A 37 -7.11 66.37 49.23
C ASN A 37 -6.13 67.52 48.97
N THR A 38 -5.79 67.82 47.71
CA THR A 38 -5.23 69.13 47.33
C THR A 38 -5.50 69.42 45.84
N THR A 39 -5.87 70.67 45.58
CA THR A 39 -6.49 71.23 44.39
C THR A 39 -5.47 71.87 43.42
N GLU A 40 -5.86 71.97 42.14
CA GLU A 40 -5.39 72.86 41.04
C GLU A 40 -4.22 72.41 40.14
N PRO A 41 -4.08 72.93 38.88
CA PRO A 41 -5.06 73.43 37.90
C PRO A 41 -4.97 72.72 36.52
N VAL A 42 -5.95 72.99 35.66
CA VAL A 42 -6.13 72.45 34.30
C VAL A 42 -5.16 73.10 33.30
N THR A 43 -4.43 72.29 32.54
CA THR A 43 -3.64 72.73 31.37
C THR A 43 -4.16 72.00 30.13
N GLU A 44 -4.80 72.74 29.22
CA GLU A 44 -5.19 72.26 27.90
C GLU A 44 -3.93 72.02 27.04
N ILE A 45 -3.70 70.77 26.65
CA ILE A 45 -2.73 70.39 25.62
C ILE A 45 -3.49 69.84 24.42
N SER A 46 -3.55 70.68 23.39
CA SER A 46 -4.04 70.33 22.05
C SER A 46 -3.13 69.25 21.46
N SER A 47 -3.66 68.03 21.31
CA SER A 47 -2.95 66.88 20.77
C SER A 47 -3.42 66.60 19.34
N THR A 48 -2.59 66.97 18.38
CA THR A 48 -2.77 66.63 16.96
C THR A 48 -2.58 65.13 16.77
N VAL A 49 -3.66 64.42 16.43
CA VAL A 49 -3.66 62.99 16.11
C VAL A 49 -3.01 62.79 14.75
N ALA A 50 -1.79 62.25 14.74
CA ALA A 50 -1.16 61.74 13.52
C ALA A 50 -1.75 60.37 13.19
N THR A 51 -2.68 60.34 12.23
CA THR A 51 -3.25 59.11 11.68
C THR A 51 -2.18 58.39 10.84
N THR A 52 -1.54 57.37 11.41
CA THR A 52 -0.73 56.43 10.63
C THR A 52 -1.67 55.43 9.95
N GLU A 53 -1.87 55.59 8.65
CA GLU A 53 -2.58 54.61 7.83
C GLU A 53 -1.78 53.29 7.80
N SER A 54 -2.36 52.24 8.40
CA SER A 54 -1.82 50.90 8.39
C SER A 54 -2.07 50.25 7.03
N THR A 55 -1.04 50.21 6.19
CA THR A 55 -1.08 49.55 4.88
C THR A 55 -1.20 48.04 5.06
N ILE A 56 -2.42 47.51 4.95
CA ILE A 56 -2.69 46.08 4.89
C ILE A 56 -2.17 45.50 3.57
N ILE A 57 -1.10 44.69 3.64
CA ILE A 57 -0.60 43.91 2.50
C ILE A 57 -1.62 42.79 2.21
N PRO A 58 -2.14 42.64 0.98
CA PRO A 58 -3.05 41.55 0.66
C PRO A 58 -2.30 40.20 0.70
N THR A 59 -2.70 39.33 1.63
CA THR A 59 -2.16 37.98 1.74
C THR A 59 -2.75 37.07 0.66
N THR A 60 -2.01 36.86 -0.42
CA THR A 60 -2.37 35.90 -1.47
C THR A 60 -2.28 34.47 -0.92
N THR A 61 -3.44 33.81 -0.76
CA THR A 61 -3.50 32.42 -0.31
C THR A 61 -3.40 31.48 -1.51
N GLU A 62 -2.25 30.84 -1.70
CA GLU A 62 -2.09 29.80 -2.72
C GLU A 62 -3.00 28.58 -2.47
N PRO A 63 -3.48 27.90 -3.53
CA PRO A 63 -4.35 26.74 -3.37
C PRO A 63 -3.62 25.58 -2.69
N ILE A 64 -4.21 25.03 -1.62
CA ILE A 64 -3.64 23.91 -0.86
C ILE A 64 -3.54 22.65 -1.74
N VAL A 65 -2.31 22.21 -2.00
CA VAL A 65 -2.03 20.96 -2.74
C VAL A 65 -2.16 19.76 -1.80
N LYS A 66 -3.19 18.92 -2.04
CA LYS A 66 -3.41 17.65 -1.32
C LYS A 66 -2.60 16.49 -1.89
N VAL A 67 -2.33 15.51 -1.02
CA VAL A 67 -1.68 14.24 -1.35
C VAL A 67 -2.54 13.46 -2.35
N LYS A 68 -1.90 13.01 -3.43
CA LYS A 68 -2.51 12.17 -4.48
C LYS A 68 -2.10 10.71 -4.36
N ASN A 69 -0.89 10.44 -3.87
CA ASN A 69 -0.35 9.08 -3.76
C ASN A 69 0.65 8.94 -2.60
N ILE A 70 0.72 7.74 -2.02
CA ILE A 70 1.71 7.35 -1.02
C ILE A 70 2.40 6.09 -1.54
N LYS A 71 3.72 6.11 -1.66
CA LYS A 71 4.54 4.97 -2.06
C LYS A 71 5.37 4.47 -0.88
N VAL A 72 5.36 3.16 -0.64
CA VAL A 72 6.29 2.50 0.28
C VAL A 72 7.47 1.92 -0.48
N ASN A 73 8.67 1.96 0.09
CA ASN A 73 9.85 1.35 -0.52
C ASN A 73 9.77 -0.18 -0.59
N LYS A 74 9.00 -0.80 0.32
CA LYS A 74 8.77 -2.24 0.39
C LYS A 74 7.27 -2.49 0.63
N SER A 75 6.62 -3.17 -0.31
CA SER A 75 5.22 -3.61 -0.18
C SER A 75 5.08 -4.90 0.64
N ILE A 76 6.19 -5.61 0.86
CA ILE A 76 6.24 -6.82 1.69
C ILE A 76 7.43 -6.78 2.65
N ILE A 77 7.19 -7.20 3.88
CA ILE A 77 8.19 -7.38 4.93
C ILE A 77 8.08 -8.81 5.44
N SER A 78 9.21 -9.49 5.54
CA SER A 78 9.28 -10.83 6.12
C SER A 78 10.20 -10.81 7.33
N LEU A 79 9.69 -11.20 8.48
CA LEU A 79 10.42 -11.26 9.75
C LEU A 79 10.52 -12.71 10.20
N SER A 80 11.69 -13.18 10.64
CA SER A 80 11.90 -14.60 10.89
C SER A 80 11.23 -15.14 12.16
N LYS A 81 11.06 -14.31 13.20
CA LYS A 81 10.46 -14.67 14.50
C LYS A 81 10.07 -13.44 15.32
N LYS A 82 9.47 -13.67 16.51
CA LYS A 82 9.12 -12.63 17.47
C LYS A 82 10.32 -11.72 17.78
N GLY A 83 10.08 -10.43 17.93
CA GLY A 83 11.08 -9.43 18.29
C GLY A 83 11.90 -8.88 17.12
N LYS A 84 11.93 -9.55 15.96
CA LYS A 84 12.60 -9.01 14.77
C LYS A 84 11.87 -7.78 14.24
N THR A 85 12.62 -6.87 13.64
CA THR A 85 12.11 -5.58 13.16
C THR A 85 12.57 -5.28 11.74
N ALA A 86 11.82 -4.43 11.04
CA ALA A 86 12.20 -3.83 9.76
C ALA A 86 11.53 -2.46 9.61
N THR A 87 12.23 -1.52 8.98
CA THR A 87 11.69 -0.17 8.74
C THR A 87 11.22 -0.03 7.30
N VAL A 88 10.04 0.57 7.12
CA VAL A 88 9.48 0.93 5.81
C VAL A 88 9.55 2.44 5.64
N LYS A 89 10.15 2.87 4.53
CA LYS A 89 10.19 4.30 4.14
C LYS A 89 8.98 4.62 3.26
N VAL A 90 8.39 5.78 3.49
CA VAL A 90 7.24 6.30 2.73
C VAL A 90 7.67 7.55 1.95
N THR A 91 7.22 7.64 0.71
CA THR A 91 7.32 8.84 -0.13
C THR A 91 5.92 9.30 -0.51
N VAL A 92 5.63 10.58 -0.29
CA VAL A 92 4.32 11.19 -0.54
C VAL A 92 4.37 12.04 -1.81
N TYR A 93 3.35 11.91 -2.65
CA TYR A 93 3.22 12.64 -3.92
C TYR A 93 1.89 13.40 -4.00
N PRO A 94 1.88 14.60 -4.61
CA PRO A 94 3.04 15.29 -5.19
C PRO A 94 4.01 15.80 -4.12
N SER A 95 5.26 16.07 -4.51
CA SER A 95 6.33 16.49 -3.58
C SER A 95 6.10 17.88 -2.98
N ASN A 96 5.20 18.69 -3.55
CA ASN A 96 4.76 19.97 -3.01
C ASN A 96 3.43 19.88 -2.21
N SER A 97 3.00 18.67 -1.83
CA SER A 97 1.81 18.54 -0.96
C SER A 97 2.02 19.28 0.36
N TYR A 98 1.01 20.01 0.81
CA TYR A 98 1.06 20.83 2.03
C TYR A 98 1.43 20.02 3.28
N ASN A 99 0.80 18.85 3.48
CA ASN A 99 1.10 17.95 4.60
C ASN A 99 1.51 16.56 4.10
N LYS A 100 2.79 16.22 4.30
CA LYS A 100 3.40 14.95 3.88
C LYS A 100 3.45 13.91 5.00
N SER A 101 2.92 14.22 6.17
CA SER A 101 2.94 13.32 7.32
C SER A 101 1.98 12.15 7.14
N VAL A 102 2.34 11.00 7.72
CA VAL A 102 1.51 9.80 7.70
C VAL A 102 1.21 9.28 9.10
N THR A 103 0.08 8.61 9.26
CA THR A 103 -0.21 7.74 10.41
C THR A 103 0.01 6.28 10.03
N TRP A 104 0.55 5.52 10.98
CA TRP A 104 0.75 4.08 10.83
C TRP A 104 -0.27 3.31 11.66
N LYS A 105 -0.81 2.22 11.10
CA LYS A 105 -1.73 1.32 11.82
C LYS A 105 -1.46 -0.13 11.41
N SER A 106 -1.37 -1.03 12.38
CA SER A 106 -1.39 -2.47 12.13
C SER A 106 -2.82 -2.99 12.17
N ASN A 107 -3.19 -3.85 11.22
CA ASN A 107 -4.46 -4.55 11.22
C ASN A 107 -4.53 -5.63 12.32
N ASN A 108 -3.39 -6.14 12.78
CA ASN A 108 -3.33 -7.14 13.84
C ASN A 108 -2.02 -6.99 14.63
N THR A 109 -2.13 -6.31 15.76
CA THR A 109 -1.01 -6.04 16.69
C THR A 109 -0.51 -7.30 17.40
N LYS A 110 -1.30 -8.38 17.46
CA LYS A 110 -0.84 -9.69 17.95
C LYS A 110 0.16 -10.35 16.99
N VAL A 111 0.16 -9.97 15.70
CA VAL A 111 1.13 -10.45 14.70
C VAL A 111 2.33 -9.50 14.54
N ALA A 112 2.06 -8.21 14.33
CA ALA A 112 3.10 -7.20 14.22
C ALA A 112 2.60 -5.81 14.65
N THR A 113 3.46 -5.04 15.28
CA THR A 113 3.23 -3.62 15.60
C THR A 113 4.03 -2.72 14.65
N VAL A 114 3.69 -1.44 14.62
CA VAL A 114 4.41 -0.41 13.85
C VAL A 114 4.46 0.86 14.68
N ASP A 115 5.61 1.54 14.71
CA ASP A 115 5.76 2.84 15.38
C ASP A 115 5.48 4.04 14.45
N LYS A 116 5.58 5.26 14.99
CA LYS A 116 5.38 6.51 14.23
C LYS A 116 6.35 6.69 13.05
N ASN A 117 7.51 6.04 13.10
CA ASN A 117 8.57 6.13 12.10
C ASN A 117 8.50 5.00 11.06
N GLY A 118 7.49 4.13 11.13
CA GLY A 118 7.35 2.99 10.21
C GLY A 118 8.25 1.80 10.54
N LYS A 119 8.79 1.71 11.78
CA LYS A 119 9.49 0.51 12.26
C LYS A 119 8.48 -0.55 12.65
N ILE A 120 8.41 -1.62 11.86
CA ILE A 120 7.54 -2.77 12.08
C ILE A 120 8.26 -3.77 12.97
N LYS A 121 7.61 -4.28 14.02
CA LYS A 121 8.13 -5.30 14.94
C LYS A 121 7.22 -6.51 15.01
N ALA A 122 7.79 -7.71 14.88
CA ALA A 122 7.07 -8.96 15.06
C ALA A 122 6.74 -9.20 16.54
N THR A 123 5.49 -9.56 16.84
CA THR A 123 5.00 -9.86 18.19
C THR A 123 4.72 -11.35 18.40
N THR A 124 4.63 -12.13 17.32
CA THR A 124 4.46 -13.58 17.31
C THR A 124 5.63 -14.28 16.60
N ASN A 125 5.74 -15.61 16.72
CA ASN A 125 6.68 -16.41 15.92
C ASN A 125 6.12 -16.79 14.54
N LYS A 126 4.79 -16.79 14.38
CA LYS A 126 4.12 -17.15 13.14
C LYS A 126 2.85 -16.34 12.95
N GLY A 127 2.69 -15.71 11.78
CA GLY A 127 1.46 -14.99 11.43
C GLY A 127 1.63 -14.11 10.20
N VAL A 128 0.50 -13.60 9.70
CA VAL A 128 0.47 -12.61 8.62
C VAL A 128 -0.45 -11.46 9.01
N THR A 129 -0.11 -10.24 8.60
CA THR A 129 -0.96 -9.06 8.81
C THR A 129 -0.65 -7.99 7.76
N TYR A 130 -1.49 -6.96 7.71
CA TYR A 130 -1.20 -5.75 6.96
C TYR A 130 -0.87 -4.60 7.92
N VAL A 131 0.06 -3.76 7.49
CA VAL A 131 0.36 -2.47 8.12
C VAL A 131 0.04 -1.38 7.10
N THR A 132 -0.66 -0.33 7.52
CA THR A 132 -1.12 0.76 6.65
C THR A 132 -0.43 2.06 7.02
N ALA A 133 0.12 2.78 6.04
CA ALA A 133 0.52 4.18 6.14
C ALA A 133 -0.55 5.05 5.47
N ARG A 134 -1.19 5.96 6.21
CA ARG A 134 -2.27 6.82 5.73
C ARG A 134 -1.88 8.29 5.80
N ALA A 135 -2.21 9.06 4.76
CA ALA A 135 -1.98 10.52 4.72
C ALA A 135 -2.76 11.22 5.85
N LYS A 136 -2.12 12.20 6.51
CA LYS A 136 -2.78 13.02 7.55
C LYS A 136 -3.54 14.23 7.00
N ASP A 137 -3.39 14.56 5.73
CA ASP A 137 -3.95 15.75 5.07
C ASP A 137 -5.45 15.64 4.70
N GLY A 138 -6.12 14.56 5.14
CA GLY A 138 -7.53 14.30 4.81
C GLY A 138 -7.78 13.83 3.37
N SER A 139 -6.74 13.60 2.55
CA SER A 139 -6.89 13.08 1.18
C SER A 139 -7.39 11.64 1.08
N ASN A 140 -7.48 10.93 2.21
CA ASN A 140 -7.80 9.51 2.31
C ASN A 140 -6.83 8.57 1.55
N LYS A 141 -5.67 9.06 1.11
CA LYS A 141 -4.65 8.24 0.46
C LYS A 141 -3.90 7.39 1.48
N PHE A 142 -3.56 6.16 1.09
CA PHE A 142 -2.80 5.25 1.93
C PHE A 142 -2.02 4.25 1.09
N SER A 143 -1.02 3.62 1.73
CA SER A 143 -0.28 2.47 1.21
C SER A 143 -0.32 1.33 2.23
N LYS A 144 -0.30 0.08 1.74
CA LYS A 144 -0.30 -1.12 2.59
C LYS A 144 1.02 -1.88 2.43
N VAL A 145 1.50 -2.41 3.54
CA VAL A 145 2.64 -3.31 3.64
C VAL A 145 2.13 -4.66 4.14
N PHE A 146 2.36 -5.72 3.39
CA PHE A 146 2.07 -7.07 3.82
C PHE A 146 3.22 -7.59 4.70
N VAL A 147 2.91 -8.02 5.91
CA VAL A 147 3.89 -8.52 6.88
C VAL A 147 3.71 -10.01 7.07
N VAL A 148 4.78 -10.77 6.86
CA VAL A 148 4.84 -12.22 7.10
C VAL A 148 5.85 -12.49 8.20
N VAL A 149 5.42 -13.19 9.25
CA VAL A 149 6.26 -13.56 10.39
C VAL A 149 6.44 -15.07 10.42
N GLY A 150 7.68 -15.54 10.49
CA GLY A 150 8.05 -16.96 10.54
C GLY A 150 8.86 -17.42 9.33
N GLN A 151 8.85 -18.72 9.07
CA GLN A 151 9.66 -19.31 8.00
C GLN A 151 9.13 -18.94 6.61
N LYS A 152 10.08 -18.61 5.72
CA LYS A 152 9.85 -18.35 4.31
C LYS A 152 9.73 -19.65 3.51
N VAL A 153 9.06 -19.58 2.36
CA VAL A 153 9.09 -20.61 1.32
C VAL A 153 10.54 -20.87 0.90
N GLN A 154 10.95 -22.14 0.89
CA GLN A 154 12.30 -22.54 0.49
C GLN A 154 12.37 -23.00 -0.96
N LYS A 155 11.37 -23.77 -1.41
CA LYS A 155 11.32 -24.33 -2.77
C LYS A 155 9.87 -24.43 -3.26
N ILE A 156 9.65 -24.01 -4.49
CA ILE A 156 8.43 -24.29 -5.25
C ILE A 156 8.79 -25.31 -6.33
N THR A 157 7.93 -26.30 -6.54
CA THR A 157 7.99 -27.21 -7.68
C THR A 157 6.68 -27.16 -8.46
N LEU A 158 6.74 -27.50 -9.74
CA LEU A 158 5.57 -27.73 -10.58
C LEU A 158 5.51 -29.21 -10.95
N ASN A 159 4.32 -29.72 -11.24
CA ASN A 159 4.12 -31.08 -11.74
C ASN A 159 4.84 -31.36 -13.06
N LYS A 160 5.11 -30.32 -13.87
CA LYS A 160 5.91 -30.40 -15.10
C LYS A 160 6.79 -29.16 -15.24
N SER A 161 8.02 -29.36 -15.72
CA SER A 161 8.94 -28.29 -16.14
C SER A 161 8.80 -27.95 -17.63
N PHE A 162 8.23 -28.85 -18.42
CA PHE A 162 7.97 -28.68 -19.85
C PHE A 162 6.67 -29.36 -20.27
N VAL A 163 5.90 -28.72 -21.15
CA VAL A 163 4.69 -29.27 -21.76
C VAL A 163 4.66 -28.89 -23.23
N THR A 164 4.37 -29.85 -24.11
CA THR A 164 4.02 -29.58 -25.51
C THR A 164 2.52 -29.77 -25.69
N LEU A 165 1.87 -28.80 -26.31
CA LEU A 165 0.45 -28.82 -26.62
C LEU A 165 0.28 -28.60 -28.13
N ASN A 166 -0.68 -29.29 -28.73
CA ASN A 166 -1.02 -29.11 -30.14
C ASN A 166 -2.23 -28.20 -30.24
N ARG A 167 -2.12 -27.09 -30.98
CA ARG A 167 -3.24 -26.18 -31.23
C ARG A 167 -4.32 -26.90 -32.02
N SER A 168 -5.56 -26.74 -31.58
CA SER A 168 -6.79 -27.25 -32.19
C SER A 168 -7.80 -26.10 -32.30
N THR A 169 -8.94 -26.33 -32.94
CA THR A 169 -10.07 -25.38 -33.02
C THR A 169 -10.76 -25.17 -31.67
N LYS A 170 -10.60 -26.11 -30.73
CA LYS A 170 -11.15 -26.01 -29.37
C LYS A 170 -10.20 -25.25 -28.42
N ASN A 171 -10.78 -24.70 -27.36
CA ASN A 171 -10.03 -24.08 -26.26
C ASN A 171 -9.16 -25.13 -25.54
N ILE A 172 -7.85 -25.05 -25.72
CA ILE A 172 -6.90 -25.94 -25.05
C ILE A 172 -6.46 -25.33 -23.74
N THR A 173 -6.59 -26.12 -22.68
CA THR A 173 -6.13 -25.74 -21.35
C THR A 173 -5.24 -26.81 -20.74
N TYR A 174 -4.35 -26.40 -19.85
CA TYR A 174 -3.46 -27.29 -19.11
C TYR A 174 -3.35 -26.84 -17.65
N GLN A 175 -3.56 -27.76 -16.71
CA GLN A 175 -3.46 -27.45 -15.29
C GLN A 175 -2.04 -27.69 -14.77
N LEU A 176 -1.34 -26.61 -14.42
CA LEU A 176 -0.12 -26.72 -13.62
C LEU A 176 -0.47 -26.86 -12.15
N LYS A 177 0.07 -27.89 -11.50
CA LYS A 177 -0.03 -28.09 -10.06
C LYS A 177 1.29 -27.66 -9.42
N LYS A 178 1.22 -26.71 -8.49
CA LYS A 178 2.35 -26.27 -7.67
C LYS A 178 2.46 -27.10 -6.39
N SER A 179 3.67 -27.32 -5.91
CA SER A 179 3.95 -27.84 -4.57
C SER A 179 5.03 -27.00 -3.90
N ILE A 180 4.94 -26.86 -2.58
CA ILE A 180 5.91 -26.12 -1.77
C ILE A 180 6.60 -27.12 -0.85
N ARG A 181 7.89 -27.39 -1.12
CA ARG A 181 8.72 -28.28 -0.29
C ARG A 181 9.30 -27.48 0.87
N ASN A 182 8.42 -27.07 1.80
CA ASN A 182 8.71 -26.81 3.21
C ASN A 182 7.38 -26.64 3.98
N ASN A 183 7.02 -27.63 4.81
CA ASN A 183 5.72 -27.64 5.47
C ASN A 183 5.52 -26.47 6.45
N ASN A 184 6.61 -25.90 6.95
CA ASN A 184 6.59 -24.88 8.00
C ASN A 184 6.53 -23.43 7.49
N ALA A 185 6.51 -23.19 6.17
CA ALA A 185 6.33 -21.83 5.64
C ALA A 185 5.05 -21.17 6.18
N THR A 186 5.15 -19.94 6.69
CA THR A 186 3.99 -19.22 7.23
C THR A 186 2.98 -18.86 6.15
N TYR A 187 3.46 -18.45 4.99
CA TYR A 187 2.61 -17.97 3.90
C TYR A 187 2.97 -18.66 2.58
N LYS A 188 2.06 -19.52 2.11
CA LYS A 188 2.27 -20.44 0.98
C LYS A 188 1.61 -19.99 -0.33
N ALA A 189 1.09 -18.77 -0.37
CA ALA A 189 0.47 -18.25 -1.59
C ALA A 189 1.53 -17.97 -2.66
N VAL A 190 1.15 -18.16 -3.93
CA VAL A 190 2.00 -17.86 -5.09
C VAL A 190 1.22 -16.99 -6.07
N ASN A 191 1.92 -16.17 -6.82
CA ASN A 191 1.39 -15.51 -8.01
C ASN A 191 1.84 -16.28 -9.25
N TRP A 192 0.97 -16.32 -10.26
CA TRP A 192 1.27 -16.90 -11.56
C TRP A 192 1.52 -15.82 -12.61
N TYR A 193 2.48 -16.08 -13.48
CA TYR A 193 2.89 -15.17 -14.55
C TYR A 193 3.08 -15.95 -15.84
N THR A 194 2.78 -15.30 -16.96
CA THR A 194 3.12 -15.79 -18.30
C THR A 194 4.12 -14.82 -18.91
N SER A 195 5.13 -15.34 -19.61
CA SER A 195 6.09 -14.49 -20.34
C SER A 195 5.48 -13.86 -21.59
N ASN A 196 4.37 -14.40 -22.11
CA ASN A 196 3.68 -13.85 -23.28
C ASN A 196 2.19 -14.23 -23.27
N LYS A 197 1.33 -13.25 -22.94
CA LYS A 197 -0.14 -13.40 -22.90
C LYS A 197 -0.76 -13.70 -24.27
N ASN A 198 -0.08 -13.37 -25.38
CA ASN A 198 -0.58 -13.66 -26.72
C ASN A 198 -0.45 -15.16 -27.06
N ILE A 199 0.49 -15.87 -26.43
CA ILE A 199 0.70 -17.31 -26.63
C ILE A 199 -0.15 -18.11 -25.65
N ALA A 200 -0.05 -17.79 -24.35
CA ALA A 200 -0.90 -18.41 -23.33
C ALA A 200 -1.11 -17.48 -22.12
N THR A 201 -2.28 -17.61 -21.50
CA THR A 201 -2.61 -16.97 -20.21
C THR A 201 -2.61 -18.01 -19.10
N VAL A 202 -2.41 -17.59 -17.86
CA VAL A 202 -2.50 -18.45 -16.67
C VAL A 202 -3.33 -17.74 -15.60
N ASP A 203 -4.23 -18.45 -14.95
CA ASP A 203 -5.06 -17.90 -13.86
C ASP A 203 -4.37 -18.02 -12.47
N SER A 204 -5.06 -17.58 -11.42
CA SER A 204 -4.57 -17.65 -10.04
C SER A 204 -4.41 -19.09 -9.51
N ASN A 205 -5.07 -20.06 -10.14
CA ASN A 205 -5.04 -21.47 -9.77
C ASN A 205 -4.01 -22.27 -10.59
N GLY A 206 -3.35 -21.66 -11.57
CA GLY A 206 -2.36 -22.32 -12.43
C GLY A 206 -2.97 -22.99 -13.66
N LYS A 207 -4.23 -22.71 -14.00
CA LYS A 207 -4.83 -23.15 -15.25
C LYS A 207 -4.30 -22.31 -16.40
N VAL A 208 -3.58 -22.95 -17.30
CA VAL A 208 -3.01 -22.33 -18.50
C VAL A 208 -4.01 -22.46 -19.64
N THR A 209 -4.32 -21.36 -20.32
CA THR A 209 -5.17 -21.35 -21.53
C THR A 209 -4.32 -20.92 -22.72
N VAL A 210 -4.25 -21.77 -23.73
CA VAL A 210 -3.48 -21.55 -24.96
C VAL A 210 -4.26 -20.65 -25.92
N ARG A 211 -3.55 -19.75 -26.61
CA ARG A 211 -4.14 -18.80 -27.58
C ARG A 211 -3.49 -18.88 -28.95
N LYS A 212 -2.16 -18.92 -29.01
CA LYS A 212 -1.40 -18.94 -30.28
C LYS A 212 -0.28 -19.97 -30.24
N ARG A 213 0.17 -20.40 -31.43
CA ARG A 213 1.39 -21.21 -31.58
C ARG A 213 2.61 -20.45 -31.07
N GLY A 214 3.62 -21.16 -30.59
CA GLY A 214 4.85 -20.57 -30.08
C GLY A 214 5.26 -21.15 -28.73
N THR A 215 6.30 -20.57 -28.13
CA THR A 215 6.82 -21.01 -26.83
C THR A 215 6.67 -19.91 -25.80
N VAL A 216 6.19 -20.28 -24.61
CA VAL A 216 5.95 -19.36 -23.49
C VAL A 216 6.38 -20.00 -22.19
N THR A 217 6.89 -19.21 -21.25
CA THR A 217 7.23 -19.69 -19.90
C THR A 217 6.17 -19.24 -18.91
N ILE A 218 5.61 -20.19 -18.19
CA ILE A 218 4.72 -19.94 -17.05
C ILE A 218 5.53 -20.01 -15.76
N THR A 219 5.40 -19.02 -14.90
CA THR A 219 6.15 -18.91 -13.63
C THR A 219 5.19 -18.84 -12.44
N ALA A 220 5.38 -19.72 -11.45
CA ALA A 220 4.77 -19.62 -10.13
C ALA A 220 5.78 -19.01 -9.15
N ARG A 221 5.48 -17.87 -8.53
CA ARG A 221 6.38 -17.14 -7.62
C ARG A 221 5.79 -16.97 -6.23
N ALA A 222 6.56 -17.25 -5.18
CA ALA A 222 6.13 -17.08 -3.80
C ALA A 222 5.76 -15.62 -3.50
N LYS A 223 4.69 -15.42 -2.71
CA LYS A 223 4.20 -14.11 -2.27
C LYS A 223 4.67 -13.70 -0.88
N ASP A 224 5.57 -14.47 -0.26
CA ASP A 224 6.04 -14.27 1.12
C ASP A 224 7.33 -13.44 1.23
N GLY A 225 7.87 -12.97 0.10
CA GLY A 225 9.13 -12.22 0.04
C GLY A 225 10.38 -13.10 0.03
N SER A 226 10.24 -14.42 -0.18
CA SER A 226 11.37 -15.34 -0.41
C SER A 226 11.96 -15.27 -1.81
N ASN A 227 11.21 -14.68 -2.76
CA ASN A 227 11.53 -14.64 -4.18
C ASN A 227 11.69 -16.02 -4.85
N LYS A 228 11.30 -17.11 -4.17
CA LYS A 228 11.33 -18.45 -4.75
C LYS A 228 10.32 -18.56 -5.88
N ALA A 229 10.70 -19.26 -6.94
CA ALA A 229 9.86 -19.46 -8.10
C ALA A 229 10.10 -20.83 -8.73
N ALA A 230 9.10 -21.32 -9.44
CA ALA A 230 9.20 -22.46 -10.33
C ALA A 230 8.68 -22.08 -11.72
N LYS A 231 9.28 -22.65 -12.76
CA LYS A 231 8.97 -22.33 -14.16
C LYS A 231 8.56 -23.58 -14.92
N CYS A 232 7.65 -23.42 -15.86
CA CYS A 232 7.27 -24.43 -16.84
C CYS A 232 7.31 -23.82 -18.24
N LYS A 233 8.05 -24.43 -19.16
CA LYS A 233 8.06 -24.03 -20.58
C LYS A 233 6.91 -24.75 -21.30
N ILE A 234 6.03 -23.98 -21.91
CA ILE A 234 4.92 -24.48 -22.71
C ILE A 234 5.23 -24.21 -24.18
N THR A 235 5.26 -25.24 -25.00
CA THR A 235 5.39 -25.13 -26.46
C THR A 235 4.09 -25.53 -27.12
N VAL A 236 3.52 -24.61 -27.89
CA VAL A 236 2.27 -24.80 -28.63
C VAL A 236 2.60 -24.98 -30.09
N LYS A 237 2.41 -26.20 -30.61
CA LYS A 237 2.61 -26.54 -32.02
C LYS A 237 1.32 -26.33 -32.80
N GLN A 238 1.44 -26.06 -34.10
CA GLN A 238 0.31 -26.07 -35.03
C GLN A 238 0.23 -27.46 -35.65
N LEU A 239 -0.92 -28.11 -35.61
CA LEU A 239 -1.15 -29.30 -36.43
C LEU A 239 -1.36 -28.89 -37.88
N VAL A 240 -0.82 -29.68 -38.81
CA VAL A 240 -1.12 -29.57 -40.24
C VAL A 240 -2.57 -30.01 -40.42
N THR A 241 -3.41 -29.14 -40.99
CA THR A 241 -4.84 -29.39 -41.14
C THR A 241 -5.23 -29.74 -42.58
N LYS A 242 -4.42 -29.37 -43.57
CA LYS A 242 -4.64 -29.71 -44.98
C LYS A 242 -3.30 -29.71 -45.71
N LEU A 243 -3.10 -30.73 -46.55
CA LEU A 243 -2.11 -30.72 -47.62
C LEU A 243 -2.89 -30.59 -48.94
N SER A 244 -2.41 -29.76 -49.85
CA SER A 244 -2.99 -29.64 -51.20
C SER A 244 -1.86 -29.69 -52.22
N TYR A 245 -2.07 -30.45 -53.30
CA TYR A 245 -1.19 -30.51 -54.45
C TYR A 245 -1.82 -29.73 -55.61
N SER A 246 -1.03 -28.88 -56.27
CA SER A 246 -1.44 -28.19 -57.50
C SER A 246 -0.64 -28.77 -58.65
N SER A 247 -1.24 -29.68 -59.43
CA SER A 247 -0.65 -30.11 -60.70
C SER A 247 -0.72 -28.94 -61.68
N LYS A 248 0.44 -28.37 -62.06
CA LYS A 248 0.51 -27.57 -63.29
C LYS A 248 0.38 -28.55 -64.45
N LYS A 249 -0.67 -28.40 -65.26
CA LYS A 249 -0.88 -29.13 -66.51
C LYS A 249 0.38 -28.91 -67.37
N GLN A 250 1.17 -29.95 -67.62
CA GLN A 250 2.26 -29.85 -68.58
C GLN A 250 1.65 -29.51 -69.94
N ALA A 251 2.10 -28.40 -70.53
CA ALA A 251 1.81 -28.13 -71.93
C ALA A 251 2.43 -29.28 -72.73
N LYS A 252 1.58 -29.99 -73.47
CA LYS A 252 2.00 -31.03 -74.40
C LYS A 252 2.73 -30.30 -75.53
N GLU A 253 4.06 -30.41 -75.58
CA GLU A 253 4.80 -30.07 -76.80
C GLU A 253 4.27 -30.98 -77.91
N VAL A 254 3.80 -30.35 -78.98
CA VAL A 254 3.31 -30.99 -80.21
C VAL A 254 4.47 -31.10 -81.18
#